data_AF-A0AAE4PCA1-F1
#
_entry.id   AF-A0AAE4PCA1-F1
#
_cell.length_a   1.000
_cell.length_b   1.000
_cell.length_c   1.000
_cell.angle_alpha   90.00
_cell.angle_beta   90.00
_cell.angle_gamma   90.00
#
_symmetry.space_group_name_H-M   'P 1'
#
loop_
_entity.id
_entity.type
_entity.pdbx_description
1 polymer ?
#
loop_
_entity_poly.entity_id
_entity_poly.type
_entity_poly.pdbx_seq_one_letter_code
_entity_poly.pdbx_strand_id
1 'polypeptide(L)' 'MKRLFALAALIPAPALAGFERPIPQPQNDVAEFWFFVGSVALIAALVAVQMLVSRR' A
#
# COMPACT_ATOMS: atom_id res chain seq x y z
N MET A 1 24.65 -25.44 25.20
CA MET A 1 24.15 -24.19 25.84
C MET A 1 24.93 -22.94 25.42
N LYS A 2 26.26 -22.88 25.57
CA LYS A 2 27.07 -21.70 25.20
C LYS A 2 26.89 -21.21 23.74
N ARG A 3 26.76 -22.15 22.78
CA ARG A 3 26.49 -21.83 21.37
C ARG A 3 25.10 -21.21 21.13
N LEU A 4 24.11 -21.61 21.93
CA LEU A 4 22.75 -21.05 21.85
C LEU A 4 22.72 -19.61 22.37
N PHE A 5 23.49 -19.32 23.43
CA PHE A 5 23.66 -17.95 23.93
C PHE A 5 24.36 -17.05 22.90
N ALA A 6 25.37 -17.56 22.20
CA ALA A 6 26.03 -16.80 21.13
C ALA A 6 25.09 -16.50 19.95
N LEU A 7 24.23 -17.44 19.57
CA LEU A 7 23.21 -17.22 18.53
C LEU A 7 22.12 -16.25 18.99
N ALA A 8 21.69 -16.33 20.26
CA ALA A 8 20.71 -15.41 20.83
C ALA A 8 21.21 -13.96 20.85
N ALA A 9 22.51 -13.74 20.97
CA ALA A 9 23.12 -12.41 20.91
C ALA A 9 23.04 -11.74 19.53
N LEU A 10 22.74 -12.49 18.46
CA LEU A 10 22.57 -11.97 17.09
C LEU A 10 21.14 -11.50 16.79
N ILE A 11 20.16 -11.81 17.65
CA ILE A 11 18.74 -11.43 17.49
C ILE A 11 18.54 -9.91 17.32
N PRO A 12 19.22 -9.01 18.06
CA PRO A 12 19.05 -7.57 17.87
C PRO A 12 19.84 -6.99 16.70
N ALA A 13 20.64 -7.78 15.97
CA ALA A 13 21.45 -7.29 14.85
C ALA A 13 20.66 -6.52 13.77
N PRO A 14 19.43 -6.93 13.38
CA PRO A 14 18.62 -6.16 12.42
C PRO A 14 18.16 -4.81 12.95
N ALA A 15 17.99 -4.66 14.27
CA ALA A 15 17.62 -3.39 14.89
C ALA A 15 18.81 -2.41 14.98
N LEU A 16 20.03 -2.93 14.88
CA LEU A 16 21.27 -2.13 14.78
C LEU A 16 21.60 -1.75 13.33
N ALA A 17 21.05 -2.46 12.35
CA ALA A 17 21.04 -2.01 10.97
C ALA A 17 20.03 -0.86 10.86
N GLY A 18 20.49 0.35 10.53
CA GLY A 18 19.61 1.51 10.40
C GLY A 18 18.44 1.19 9.47
N PHE A 19 17.21 1.31 9.98
CA PHE A 19 16.02 1.15 9.15
C PHE A 19 15.91 2.38 8.24
N GLU A 20 16.28 2.20 6.98
CA GLU A 20 16.01 3.19 5.96
C GLU A 20 14.53 3.10 5.59
N ARG A 21 13.74 4.04 6.12
CA ARG A 21 12.32 4.11 5.77
C ARG A 21 12.22 4.36 4.26
N PRO A 22 11.45 3.56 3.52
CA PRO A 22 11.14 3.90 2.13
C PRO A 22 10.54 5.30 2.11
N ILE A 23 11.21 6.23 1.43
CA ILE A 23 10.67 7.57 1.22
C ILE A 23 9.50 7.40 0.24
N PRO A 24 8.28 7.84 0.57
CA PRO A 24 7.18 7.82 -0.37
C PRO A 24 7.61 8.50 -1.67
N GLN A 25 7.32 7.87 -2.80
CA GLN A 25 7.53 8.50 -4.09
C GLN A 25 6.77 9.83 -4.10
N PRO A 26 7.36 10.91 -4.62
CA PRO A 26 6.65 12.17 -4.80
C PRO A 26 5.35 11.92 -5.57
N GLN A 27 4.30 12.65 -5.20
CA GLN A 27 3.07 12.67 -5.99
C GLN A 27 3.42 13.16 -7.40
N ASN A 28 3.00 12.41 -8.41
CA ASN A 28 3.31 12.71 -9.81
C ASN A 28 2.01 12.85 -10.62
N ASP A 29 2.07 13.69 -11.65
CA ASP A 29 0.92 14.05 -12.48
C ASP A 29 0.26 12.83 -13.14
N VAL A 30 1.05 11.79 -13.45
CA VAL A 30 0.54 10.55 -14.06
C VAL A 30 -0.32 9.75 -13.06
N ALA A 31 0.14 9.63 -11.82
CA ALA A 31 -0.60 8.96 -10.76
C ALA A 31 -1.90 9.71 -10.42
N GLU A 32 -1.83 11.05 -10.34
CA GLU A 32 -3.02 11.88 -10.13
C GLU A 32 -4.05 11.71 -11.25
N PHE A 33 -3.59 11.73 -12.52
CA PHE A 33 -4.44 11.54 -13.69
C PHE A 33 -5.19 10.19 -13.64
N TRP A 34 -4.46 9.09 -13.38
CA TRP A 34 -5.08 7.78 -13.32
C TRP A 34 -5.99 7.59 -12.10
N PHE A 35 -5.65 8.21 -10.97
CA PHE A 35 -6.55 8.23 -9.81
C PHE A 35 -7.87 8.94 -10.12
N PHE A 36 -7.82 10.07 -10.83
CA PHE A 36 -9.01 10.79 -11.28
C PHE A 36 -9.86 9.94 -12.23
N VAL A 37 -9.24 9.36 -13.26
CA VAL A 37 -9.93 8.47 -14.22
C VAL A 37 -10.60 7.29 -13.51
N GLY A 38 -9.87 6.63 -12.60
CA GLY A 38 -10.41 5.53 -11.80
C GLY A 38 -11.60 5.95 -10.93
N SER A 39 -11.53 7.13 -10.32
CA SER A 39 -12.60 7.68 -9.49
C SER A 39 -13.87 7.98 -10.30
N VAL A 40 -13.73 8.59 -11.48
CA VAL A 40 -14.85 8.84 -12.40
C VAL A 40 -15.48 7.52 -12.87
N ALA A 41 -14.65 6.54 -13.25
CA ALA A 41 -15.13 5.23 -13.67
C ALA A 41 -15.90 4.51 -12.56
N LEU A 42 -15.43 4.59 -11.30
CA LEU A 42 -16.12 4.02 -10.14
C LEU A 42 -17.51 4.65 -9.96
N ILE A 43 -17.61 5.97 -10.00
CA ILE A 43 -18.90 6.67 -9.88
C ILE A 43 -19.84 6.26 -11.01
N ALA A 44 -19.34 6.22 -12.25
CA ALA A 44 -20.13 5.79 -13.41
C ALA A 44 -20.67 4.36 -13.24
N ALA A 45 -19.84 3.44 -12.72
CA ALA A 45 -20.25 2.07 -12.43
C ALA A 45 -21.37 2.01 -11.37
N LEU A 46 -21.27 2.78 -10.29
CA LEU A 46 -22.30 2.85 -9.26
C LEU A 46 -23.62 3.39 -9.81
N VAL A 47 -23.57 4.43 -10.65
CA VAL A 47 -24.76 4.97 -11.35
C VAL A 47 -25.38 3.91 -12.26
N ALA A 48 -24.56 3.21 -13.04
CA ALA A 48 -25.05 2.15 -13.94
C ALA A 48 -25.75 1.02 -13.16
N VAL A 49 -25.19 0.60 -12.02
CA VAL A 49 -25.81 -0.39 -11.14
C VAL A 49 -27.14 0.13 -10.58
N GLN A 50 -27.18 1.38 -10.10
CA GLN A 50 -28.41 1.98 -9.60
C GLN A 50 -29.50 2.02 -10.67
N MET A 51 -29.16 2.42 -11.91
CA MET A 51 -30.09 2.44 -13.03
C MET A 51 -30.60 1.05 -13.42
N LEU A 52 -29.77 0.02 -13.28
CA LEU A 52 -30.15 -1.36 -13.57
C LEU A 52 -31.15 -1.89 -12.53
N VAL A 53 -30.90 -1.60 -11.25
CA VAL A 53 -31.74 -2.08 -10.14
C VAL A 53 -33.03 -1.27 -10.02
N SER A 54 -33.01 0.04 -10.26
CA SER A 54 -34.20 0.91 -10.14
C SER A 54 -35.29 0.64 -11.18
N ARG A 55 -35.01 -0.22 -12.17
CA ARG A 55 -35.96 -0.63 -13.22
C ARG A 55 -36.65 -1.97 -12.92
N ARG A 56 -36.32 -2.60 -11.78
CA ARG A 56 -37.05 -3.73 -11.19
C ARG A 56 -37.99 -3.22 -10.10
#